data_AF-A0A2W2NEN4-F1
#
_entry.id   AF-A0A2W2NEN4-F1
#
_cell.length_a   1.000
_cell.length_b   1.000
_cell.length_c   1.000
_cell.angle_alpha   90.00
_cell.angle_beta   90.00
_cell.angle_gamma   90.00
#
_symmetry.space_group_name_H-M   'P 1'
#
loop_
_entity.id
_entity.type
_entity.pdbx_description
1 polymer ?
#
loop_
_entity_poly.entity_id
_entity_poly.type
_entity_poly.pdbx_seq_one_letter_code
_entity_poly.pdbx_strand_id
1 'polypeptide(L)'
;MIMEGTRIKTFTQLHGVKFPEAVKKVTDGQDQMPASYDFPTGHGIHLRITNPLESAFSTVRLRTRGTRGAGSRAAGLATVFKLVESAQQRDRLVSGA
;
A
#
# COMPACT_ATOMS: atom_id res chain seq x y z
N MET A 1 14.69 14.82 13.92
CA MET A 1 15.31 14.61 12.59
C MET A 1 16.54 13.68 12.61
N ILE A 2 17.44 13.72 13.60
CA ILE A 2 18.67 12.87 13.62
C ILE A 2 18.38 11.37 13.88
N MET A 3 17.25 11.02 14.49
CA MET A 3 16.91 9.64 14.90
C MET A 3 16.42 8.71 13.78
N GLU A 4 16.07 9.23 12.59
CA GLU A 4 15.47 8.41 11.52
C GLU A 4 16.48 7.90 10.51
N GLY A 5 17.50 8.70 10.17
CA GLY A 5 18.65 8.22 9.39
C GLY A 5 19.37 7.05 10.06
N THR A 6 19.32 6.96 11.39
CA THR A 6 19.86 5.83 12.15
C THR A 6 19.05 4.55 11.95
N ARG A 7 17.71 4.64 11.84
CA ARG A 7 16.84 3.46 11.68
C ARG A 7 16.99 2.80 10.31
N ILE A 8 17.11 3.60 9.25
CA ILE A 8 17.33 3.10 7.88
C ILE A 8 18.70 2.41 7.76
N LYS A 9 19.72 2.95 8.42
CA LYS A 9 21.06 2.32 8.49
C LYS A 9 21.00 0.95 9.19
N THR A 10 20.34 0.87 10.34
CA THR A 10 20.17 -0.40 11.05
C THR A 10 19.38 -1.42 10.21
N PHE A 11 18.29 -1.00 9.56
CA PHE A 11 17.51 -1.85 8.65
C PHE A 11 18.38 -2.41 7.50
N THR A 12 19.20 -1.55 6.90
CA THR A 12 20.13 -1.91 5.82
C THR A 12 21.14 -2.96 6.28
N GLN A 13 21.71 -2.81 7.49
CA GLN A 13 22.65 -3.78 8.06
C GLN A 13 21.99 -5.14 8.33
N LEU A 14 20.77 -5.14 8.88
CA LEU A 14 20.07 -6.38 9.25
C LEU A 14 19.57 -7.17 8.03
N HIS A 15 19.18 -6.48 6.96
CA HIS A 15 18.46 -7.12 5.84
C HIS A 15 19.18 -7.05 4.49
N GLY A 16 20.24 -6.25 4.35
CA GLY A 16 20.90 -5.98 3.07
C GLY A 16 21.47 -7.22 2.38
N VAL A 17 21.96 -8.19 3.17
CA VAL A 17 22.50 -9.45 2.61
C VAL A 17 21.40 -10.34 2.05
N LYS A 18 20.27 -10.45 2.75
CA LYS A 18 19.18 -11.37 2.39
C LYS A 18 18.21 -10.78 1.37
N PHE A 19 17.99 -9.47 1.42
CA PHE A 19 16.96 -8.77 0.64
C PHE A 19 17.50 -7.47 0.01
N PRO A 20 18.53 -7.54 -0.85
CA PRO A 20 19.22 -6.37 -1.37
C PRO A 20 18.28 -5.40 -2.12
N GLU A 21 17.37 -5.93 -2.96
CA GLU A 21 16.42 -5.10 -3.73
C GLU A 21 15.37 -4.40 -2.84
N ALA A 22 14.92 -5.08 -1.78
CA ALA A 22 13.97 -4.48 -0.84
C ALA A 22 14.63 -3.35 -0.05
N VAL A 23 15.87 -3.57 0.39
CA VAL A 23 16.66 -2.54 1.07
C VAL A 23 16.91 -1.35 0.17
N LYS A 24 17.31 -1.59 -1.10
CA LYS A 24 17.46 -0.53 -2.10
C LYS A 24 16.19 0.31 -2.24
N LYS A 25 15.02 -0.33 -2.33
CA LYS A 25 13.75 0.41 -2.46
C LYS A 25 13.46 1.33 -1.28
N VAL A 26 13.84 0.92 -0.07
CA VAL A 26 13.69 1.73 1.15
C VAL A 26 14.71 2.87 1.17
N THR A 27 15.97 2.61 0.84
CA THR A 27 17.03 3.63 0.84
C THR A 27 16.82 4.69 -0.24
N ASP A 28 16.36 4.31 -1.43
CA ASP A 28 16.05 5.25 -2.51
C ASP A 28 14.89 6.20 -2.15
N GLY A 29 14.01 5.78 -1.24
CA GLY A 29 12.84 6.55 -0.77
C GLY A 29 13.01 7.19 0.60
N GLN A 30 14.23 7.21 1.15
CA GLN A 30 14.50 7.57 2.56
C GLN A 30 14.05 8.99 2.94
N ASP A 31 13.99 9.92 1.99
CA ASP A 31 13.62 11.30 2.25
C ASP A 31 12.10 11.50 2.35
N GLN A 32 11.31 10.60 1.77
CA GLN A 32 9.84 10.72 1.68
C GLN A 32 9.11 9.79 2.67
N MET A 33 9.65 8.60 2.91
CA MET A 33 9.04 7.62 3.81
C MET A 33 8.75 8.17 5.22
N PRO A 34 9.63 9.00 5.83
CA PRO A 34 9.39 9.49 7.18
C PRO A 34 8.35 10.60 7.29
N ALA A 35 7.90 11.20 6.17
CA ALA A 35 6.89 12.27 6.18
C ALA A 35 5.57 11.84 6.87
N SER A 36 5.29 10.54 6.93
CA SER A 36 4.14 10.00 7.69
C SER A 36 4.24 10.21 9.22
N TYR A 37 5.43 10.47 9.76
CA TYR A 37 5.66 10.77 11.18
C TYR A 37 5.49 12.25 11.52
N ASP A 38 5.41 13.14 10.52
CA ASP A 38 5.17 14.58 10.73
C ASP A 38 3.72 14.89 11.11
N PHE A 39 2.80 13.94 10.91
CA PHE A 39 1.40 14.07 11.30
C PHE A 39 1.18 13.77 12.78
N PRO A 40 0.18 14.40 13.43
CA PRO A 40 -0.16 14.10 14.82
C PRO A 40 -0.46 12.62 15.03
N THR A 41 -0.08 12.06 16.19
CA THR A 41 -0.23 10.63 16.51
C THR A 41 -1.63 10.07 16.24
N GLY A 42 -2.69 10.87 16.46
CA GLY A 42 -4.07 10.49 16.18
C GLY A 42 -4.34 10.12 14.71
N HIS A 43 -3.58 10.68 13.76
CA HIS A 43 -3.71 10.36 12.33
C HIS A 43 -3.02 9.05 11.94
N GLY A 44 -2.19 8.48 12.82
CA GLY A 44 -1.48 7.23 12.57
C GLY A 44 -2.41 6.07 12.20
N ILE A 45 -3.64 6.07 12.73
CA ILE A 45 -4.66 5.06 12.42
C ILE A 45 -5.11 5.06 10.96
N HIS A 46 -5.00 6.19 10.26
CA HIS A 46 -5.36 6.28 8.84
C HIS A 46 -4.14 6.17 7.93
N LEU A 47 -2.97 6.65 8.40
CA LEU A 47 -1.75 6.72 7.58
C LEU A 47 -0.91 5.44 7.59
N ARG A 48 -1.01 4.61 8.65
CA ARG A 48 -0.12 3.44 8.84
C ARG A 48 -0.83 2.10 8.69
N ILE A 49 -2.12 2.10 8.35
CA ILE A 49 -2.85 0.88 8.02
C ILE A 49 -2.89 0.69 6.51
N THR A 50 -2.77 -0.56 6.07
CA THR A 50 -2.79 -0.92 4.64
C THR A 50 -4.15 -1.43 4.20
N ASN A 51 -5.00 -1.87 5.13
CA ASN A 51 -6.28 -2.52 4.83
C ASN A 51 -7.22 -1.71 3.90
N PRO A 52 -7.37 -0.38 4.05
CA PRO A 52 -8.22 0.40 3.12
C PRO A 52 -7.77 0.29 1.66
N LEU A 53 -6.46 0.16 1.43
CA LEU A 53 -5.90 -0.05 0.10
C LEU A 53 -5.97 -1.53 -0.30
N GLU A 54 -5.44 -2.42 0.54
CA GLU A 54 -5.25 -3.84 0.21
C GLU A 54 -6.57 -4.60 0.03
N SER A 55 -7.60 -4.30 0.84
CA SER A 55 -8.92 -4.94 0.74
C SER A 55 -9.62 -4.65 -0.60
N ALA A 56 -9.58 -3.37 -1.02
CA ALA A 56 -10.14 -2.95 -2.29
C ALA A 56 -9.47 -3.68 -3.47
N PHE A 57 -8.14 -3.73 -3.50
CA PHE A 57 -7.39 -4.41 -4.57
C PHE A 57 -7.48 -5.94 -4.49
N SER A 58 -7.63 -6.52 -3.30
CA SER A 58 -7.84 -7.97 -3.13
C SER A 58 -9.12 -8.43 -3.83
N THR A 59 -10.22 -7.66 -3.69
CA THR A 59 -11.48 -7.93 -4.38
C THR A 59 -11.33 -7.91 -5.90
N VAL A 60 -10.62 -6.91 -6.43
CA VAL A 60 -10.35 -6.82 -7.87
C VAL A 60 -9.55 -8.03 -8.34
N ARG A 61 -8.42 -8.33 -7.68
CA ARG A 61 -7.55 -9.47 -8.02
C ARG A 61 -8.30 -10.80 -7.99
N LEU A 62 -9.13 -11.03 -6.97
CA LEU A 62 -9.93 -12.24 -6.84
C LEU A 62 -10.88 -12.41 -8.03
N ARG A 63 -11.53 -11.33 -8.46
CA ARG A 63 -12.54 -11.36 -9.53
C ARG A 63 -11.95 -11.35 -10.93
N THR A 64 -10.70 -10.91 -11.10
CA THR A 64 -10.00 -10.95 -12.39
C THR A 64 -9.12 -12.19 -12.56
N ARG A 65 -8.75 -12.90 -11.49
CA ARG A 65 -7.87 -14.09 -11.57
C ARG A 65 -8.43 -15.20 -12.47
N GLY A 66 -9.74 -15.38 -12.48
CA GLY A 66 -10.41 -16.43 -13.26
C GLY A 66 -10.91 -15.99 -14.64
N THR A 67 -10.74 -14.72 -15.03
CA THR A 67 -11.27 -14.21 -16.31
C THR A 67 -10.25 -14.42 -17.43
N ARG A 68 -10.71 -14.93 -18.58
CA ARG A 68 -9.88 -15.14 -19.78
C ARG A 68 -9.69 -13.83 -20.56
N GLY A 69 -9.23 -12.79 -19.86
CA GLY A 69 -9.10 -11.43 -20.37
C GLY A 69 -10.45 -10.70 -20.51
N ALA A 70 -10.38 -9.39 -20.74
CA ALA A 70 -11.56 -8.52 -20.80
C ALA A 70 -12.12 -8.30 -22.22
N GLY A 71 -11.57 -8.98 -23.24
CA GLY A 71 -11.97 -8.82 -24.65
C GLY A 71 -11.50 -7.51 -25.31
N SER A 72 -11.41 -6.40 -24.55
CA SER A 72 -10.80 -5.14 -24.98
C SER A 72 -10.26 -4.35 -23.78
N ARG A 73 -9.38 -3.35 -24.04
CA ARG A 73 -8.87 -2.45 -22.99
C ARG A 73 -9.99 -1.67 -22.31
N ALA A 74 -10.95 -1.17 -23.09
CA ALA A 74 -12.09 -0.41 -22.58
C ALA A 74 -12.97 -1.26 -21.65
N ALA A 75 -13.27 -2.50 -22.06
CA ALA A 75 -14.04 -3.45 -21.25
C ALA A 75 -13.30 -3.85 -19.96
N GLY A 76 -11.97 -3.97 -20.01
CA GLY A 76 -11.14 -4.23 -18.84
C GLY A 76 -11.19 -3.09 -17.83
N LEU A 77 -11.04 -1.84 -18.30
CA LEU A 77 -11.15 -0.66 -17.45
C LEU A 77 -12.54 -0.54 -16.81
N ALA A 78 -13.62 -0.73 -17.60
CA ALA A 78 -14.98 -0.69 -17.08
C ALA A 78 -15.22 -1.76 -16.00
N THR A 79 -14.66 -2.96 -16.18
CA THR A 79 -14.76 -4.06 -15.21
C THR A 79 -14.04 -3.72 -13.92
N VAL A 80 -12.79 -3.26 -13.98
CA VAL A 80 -12.02 -2.85 -12.80
C VAL A 80 -12.73 -1.71 -12.07
N PHE A 81 -13.23 -0.71 -12.80
CA PHE A 81 -13.98 0.39 -12.23
C PHE A 81 -15.20 -0.10 -11.44
N LYS A 82 -16.03 -0.97 -12.02
CA LYS A 82 -17.21 -1.53 -11.34
C LYS A 82 -16.87 -2.42 -10.14
N LEU A 83 -15.74 -3.14 -10.20
CA LEU A 83 -15.26 -3.93 -9.06
C LEU A 83 -14.80 -3.04 -7.89
N VAL A 84 -14.13 -1.93 -8.19
CA VAL A 84 -13.73 -0.95 -7.18
C VAL A 84 -14.96 -0.24 -6.59
N GLU A 85 -15.94 0.18 -7.40
CA GLU A 85 -17.20 0.76 -6.89
C GLU A 85 -17.94 -0.23 -5.97
N SER A 86 -18.00 -1.51 -6.34
CA SER A 86 -18.62 -2.55 -5.51
C SER A 86 -17.84 -2.82 -4.21
N ALA A 87 -16.51 -2.71 -4.24
CA ALA A 87 -15.68 -2.83 -3.05
C ALA A 87 -15.95 -1.67 -2.07
N GLN A 88 -16.02 -0.43 -2.59
CA GLN A 88 -16.33 0.76 -1.79
C GLN A 88 -17.67 0.64 -1.03
N GLN A 89 -18.71 0.12 -1.66
CA GLN A 89 -20.02 -0.05 -1.01
C GLN A 89 -20.03 -1.03 0.18
N ARG A 90 -19.07 -1.97 0.20
CA ARG A 90 -18.93 -2.98 1.26
C ARG A 90 -17.86 -2.63 2.27
N ASP A 91 -17.14 -1.52 2.06
CA ASP A 91 -16.03 -1.15 2.89
C ASP A 91 -16.54 -0.77 4.29
N ARG A 92 -15.88 -1.32 5.32
CA ARG A 92 -16.17 -0.97 6.70
C ARG A 92 -15.25 0.18 7.07
N LEU A 93 -15.82 1.25 7.61
CA LEU A 93 -15.05 2.37 8.13
C LEU A 93 -13.94 1.85 9.05
N VAL A 94 -12.75 2.40 8.88
CA VAL A 94 -11.62 2.20 9.80
C VAL A 94 -12.12 2.62 11.18
N SER A 95 -12.14 1.69 12.14
CA SER A 95 -12.60 1.98 13.51
C SER A 95 -11.74 3.08 14.11
N GLY A 96 -12.31 4.28 14.25
CA GLY A 96 -11.56 5.48 14.65
C GLY A 96 -12.34 6.79 14.51
N ALA A 97 -13.67 6.76 14.62
CA ALA A 97 -14.53 7.93 14.84
C ALA A 97 -15.65 7.54 15.81
#